data_AF-A0A401TCQ8-F1
#
_entry.id   AF-A0A401TCQ8-F1
#
_cell.length_a   1.000
_cell.length_b   1.000
_cell.length_c   1.000
_cell.angle_alpha   90.00
_cell.angle_beta   90.00
_cell.angle_gamma   90.00
#
_symmetry.space_group_name_H-M   'P 1'
#
loop_
_entity.id
_entity.type
_entity.pdbx_description
1 polymer ?
#
loop_
_entity_poly.entity_id
_entity_poly.type
_entity_poly.pdbx_seq_one_letter_code
_entity_poly.pdbx_strand_id
1 'polypeptide(L)'
;MTRGLTQQLQTTCLTLVSNVHGLPQHVQDKVQQIHKTAESIHISFSSANSFGDLSGQLLAQSKEQMLKIWESMDGVMDYVLHNTPLNWMVGPFAPQLTERPQSEEMVEMDQVQN
;
A
#
# COMPACT_ATOMS: atom_id res chain seq x y z
N MET A 1 -10.28 11.70 -18.15
CA MET A 1 -10.62 11.59 -16.70
C MET A 1 -10.65 10.13 -16.25
N THR A 2 -11.43 9.25 -16.88
CA THR A 2 -11.52 7.81 -16.52
C THR A 2 -10.18 7.06 -16.55
N ARG A 3 -9.33 7.30 -17.56
CA ARG A 3 -7.97 6.73 -17.61
C ARG A 3 -7.10 7.12 -16.41
N GLY A 4 -7.17 8.39 -15.97
CA GLY A 4 -6.40 8.87 -14.83
C GLY A 4 -6.82 8.23 -13.51
N LEU A 5 -8.13 8.06 -13.30
CA LEU A 5 -8.66 7.40 -12.10
C LEU A 5 -8.27 5.92 -12.05
N THR A 6 -8.39 5.20 -13.17
CA THR A 6 -8.02 3.78 -13.22
C THR A 6 -6.50 3.57 -13.12
N GLN A 7 -5.70 4.51 -13.63
CA GLN A 7 -4.25 4.53 -13.41
C GLN A 7 -3.92 4.76 -11.94
N GLN A 8 -4.59 5.70 -11.26
CA GLN A 8 -4.39 5.93 -9.83
C GLN A 8 -4.75 4.70 -9.00
N LEU A 9 -5.84 4.01 -9.35
CA LEU A 9 -6.21 2.74 -8.73
C LEU A 9 -5.09 1.70 -8.89
N GLN A 10 -4.58 1.50 -10.12
CA GLN A 10 -3.50 0.56 -10.40
C GLN A 10 -2.24 0.89 -9.59
N THR A 11 -1.78 2.15 -9.60
CA THR A 11 -0.60 2.59 -8.83
C THR A 11 -0.78 2.37 -7.33
N THR A 12 -1.98 2.60 -6.81
CA THR A 12 -2.31 2.37 -5.40
C THR A 12 -2.26 0.87 -5.08
N CYS A 13 -2.84 0.02 -5.93
CA CYS A 13 -2.77 -1.44 -5.76
C CYS A 13 -1.34 -1.98 -5.88
N LEU A 14 -0.51 -1.41 -6.75
CA LEU A 14 0.91 -1.78 -6.85
C LEU A 14 1.67 -1.40 -5.58
N THR A 15 1.39 -0.21 -5.03
CA THR A 15 1.92 0.20 -3.72
C THR A 15 1.49 -0.77 -2.62
N LEU A 16 0.23 -1.21 -2.63
CA LEU A 16 -0.28 -2.19 -1.68
C LEU A 16 0.48 -3.52 -1.76
N VAL A 17 0.74 -4.04 -2.97
CA VAL A 17 1.53 -5.28 -3.17
C VAL A 17 2.90 -5.17 -2.51
N SER A 18 3.57 -4.03 -2.64
CA SER A 18 4.88 -3.80 -2.03
C SER A 18 4.84 -3.69 -0.49
N ASN A 19 3.67 -3.41 0.10
CA ASN A 19 3.52 -3.23 1.55
C ASN A 19 3.03 -4.48 2.28
N VAL A 20 2.73 -5.57 1.58
CA VAL A 20 2.25 -6.83 2.20
C VAL A 20 3.33 -7.91 2.32
N HIS A 21 4.59 -7.55 2.09
CA HIS A 21 5.71 -8.47 2.26
C HIS A 21 5.76 -9.06 3.68
N GLY A 22 5.76 -10.39 3.75
CA GLY A 22 5.81 -11.13 5.01
C GLY A 22 4.47 -11.45 5.66
N LEU A 23 3.34 -11.03 5.06
CA LEU A 23 2.02 -11.57 5.41
C LEU A 23 1.89 -13.05 4.98
N PRO A 24 0.96 -13.83 5.54
CA PRO A 24 0.73 -15.19 5.07
C PRO A 24 0.32 -15.25 3.60
N GLN A 25 0.65 -16.36 2.94
CA GLN A 25 0.41 -16.53 1.50
C GLN A 25 -1.03 -16.26 1.09
N HIS A 26 -2.02 -16.77 1.83
CA HIS A 26 -3.44 -16.56 1.50
C HIS A 26 -3.86 -15.09 1.51
N VAL A 27 -3.20 -14.24 2.31
CA VAL A 27 -3.44 -12.79 2.34
C VAL A 27 -2.74 -12.10 1.16
N GLN A 28 -1.49 -12.51 0.88
CA GLN A 28 -0.77 -12.03 -0.29
C GLN A 28 -1.51 -12.37 -1.59
N ASP A 29 -2.11 -13.56 -1.69
CA ASP A 29 -2.90 -13.99 -2.85
C ASP A 29 -4.11 -13.07 -3.08
N LYS A 30 -4.80 -12.64 -2.00
CA LYS A 30 -5.89 -11.64 -2.08
C LYS A 30 -5.39 -10.29 -2.60
N VAL A 31 -4.22 -9.84 -2.14
CA VAL A 31 -3.62 -8.58 -2.62
C VAL A 31 -3.20 -8.68 -4.10
N GLN A 32 -2.68 -9.83 -4.52
CA GLN A 32 -2.40 -10.10 -5.93
C GLN A 32 -3.68 -10.10 -6.78
N GLN A 33 -4.79 -10.65 -6.26
CA GLN A 33 -6.09 -10.58 -6.91
C GLN A 33 -6.59 -9.14 -7.05
N ILE A 34 -6.44 -8.30 -6.02
CA ILE A 34 -6.75 -6.86 -6.08
C ILE A 34 -5.96 -6.20 -7.22
N HIS A 35 -4.64 -6.40 -7.26
CA HIS A 35 -3.79 -5.83 -8.29
C HIS A 35 -4.19 -6.25 -9.71
N LYS A 36 -4.36 -7.56 -9.96
CA LYS A 36 -4.78 -8.10 -11.27
C LYS A 36 -6.15 -7.57 -11.70
N THR A 37 -7.07 -7.42 -10.75
CA THR A 37 -8.42 -6.90 -11.03
C THR A 37 -8.37 -5.41 -11.37
N ALA A 38 -7.58 -4.62 -10.64
CA ALA A 38 -7.35 -3.20 -10.93
C ALA A 38 -6.67 -2.99 -12.30
N GLU A 39 -5.69 -3.83 -12.64
CA GLU A 39 -5.05 -3.83 -13.95
C GLU A 39 -6.04 -4.14 -15.08
N SER A 40 -6.92 -5.14 -14.90
CA SER A 40 -7.98 -5.46 -15.86
C SER A 40 -8.94 -4.29 -16.08
N ILE A 41 -9.32 -3.58 -15.01
CA ILE A 41 -10.11 -2.34 -15.11
C ILE A 41 -9.33 -1.30 -15.90
N HIS A 42 -8.06 -1.06 -15.57
CA HIS A 42 -7.25 -0.06 -16.27
C HIS A 42 -7.11 -0.34 -17.77
N ILE A 43 -6.81 -1.59 -18.16
CA ILE A 43 -6.72 -2.01 -19.56
C ILE A 43 -8.05 -1.78 -20.29
N SER A 44 -9.16 -2.10 -19.64
CA SER A 44 -10.50 -1.92 -20.22
C SER A 44 -10.81 -0.45 -20.53
N PHE A 45 -10.36 0.48 -19.69
CA PHE A 45 -10.58 1.91 -19.87
C PHE A 45 -9.48 2.63 -20.67
N SER A 46 -8.29 2.05 -20.78
CA SER A 46 -7.16 2.65 -21.49
C SER A 46 -7.32 2.61 -23.01
N SER A 47 -8.12 1.69 -23.54
CA SER A 47 -8.42 1.57 -24.97
C SER A 47 -9.42 2.61 -25.50
N ALA A 48 -10.28 3.17 -24.64
CA ALA A 48 -11.31 4.15 -25.01
C ALA A 48 -10.77 5.57 -25.12
N ASN A 49 -10.99 6.28 -26.23
CA ASN A 49 -10.50 7.66 -26.46
C ASN A 49 -11.46 8.71 -25.91
N SER A 50 -12.75 8.36 -25.81
CA SER A 50 -13.81 9.18 -25.24
C SER A 50 -14.68 8.36 -24.28
N PHE A 51 -15.47 9.03 -23.44
CA PHE A 51 -16.44 8.33 -22.57
C PHE A 51 -17.53 7.62 -23.37
N GLY A 52 -17.87 8.13 -24.56
CA GLY A 52 -18.83 7.49 -25.46
C GLY A 52 -18.34 6.17 -26.05
N ASP A 53 -17.03 5.91 -26.01
CA ASP A 53 -16.43 4.67 -26.51
C ASP A 53 -16.57 3.52 -25.50
N LEU A 54 -17.00 3.81 -24.26
CA LEU A 54 -17.18 2.82 -23.21
C LEU A 54 -18.57 2.19 -23.31
N SER A 55 -18.62 0.89 -23.52
CA SER A 55 -19.90 0.16 -23.56
C SER A 55 -20.50 0.00 -22.16
N GLY A 56 -21.84 -0.06 -22.08
CA GLY A 56 -22.54 -0.31 -20.82
C GLY A 56 -22.15 -1.66 -20.18
N GLN A 57 -21.83 -2.66 -20.99
CA GLN A 57 -21.31 -3.95 -20.52
C GLN A 57 -19.94 -3.80 -19.85
N LEU A 58 -19.03 -3.03 -20.44
CA LEU A 58 -17.72 -2.77 -19.86
C LEU A 58 -17.84 -2.02 -18.52
N LEU A 59 -18.74 -1.04 -18.44
CA LEU A 59 -19.03 -0.33 -17.20
C LEU A 59 -19.60 -1.26 -16.11
N ALA A 60 -20.55 -2.13 -16.48
CA ALA A 60 -21.13 -3.11 -15.56
C ALA A 60 -20.07 -4.11 -15.06
N GLN A 61 -19.24 -4.63 -15.95
CA GLN A 61 -18.13 -5.53 -15.62
C GLN A 61 -17.12 -4.84 -14.71
N SER A 62 -16.75 -3.59 -15.00
CA SER A 62 -15.81 -2.83 -14.17
C SER A 62 -16.37 -2.56 -12.77
N LYS A 63 -17.68 -2.29 -12.66
CA LYS A 63 -18.35 -2.14 -11.36
C LYS A 63 -18.27 -3.44 -10.55
N GLU A 64 -18.52 -4.59 -11.18
CA GLU A 64 -18.39 -5.90 -10.53
C GLU A 64 -16.94 -6.19 -10.11
N GLN A 65 -15.98 -5.89 -10.98
CA GLN A 65 -14.55 -6.00 -10.68
C GLN A 65 -14.15 -5.10 -9.50
N MET A 66 -14.71 -3.90 -9.40
CA MET A 66 -14.48 -3.01 -8.25
C MET A 66 -15.03 -3.61 -6.96
N LEU A 67 -16.20 -4.26 -6.99
CA LEU A 67 -16.72 -4.99 -5.82
C LEU A 67 -15.78 -6.12 -5.40
N LYS A 68 -15.21 -6.88 -6.36
CA LYS A 68 -14.21 -7.91 -6.07
C LYS A 68 -12.95 -7.36 -5.42
N ILE A 69 -12.50 -6.16 -5.82
CA ILE A 69 -11.39 -5.45 -5.16
C ILE A 69 -11.76 -5.14 -3.70
N TRP A 70 -12.95 -4.59 -3.46
CA TRP A 70 -13.42 -4.28 -2.11
C TRP A 70 -13.52 -5.51 -1.21
N GLU A 71 -14.15 -6.60 -1.68
CA GLU A 71 -14.28 -7.86 -0.93
C GLU A 71 -12.91 -8.49 -0.61
N SER A 72 -11.99 -8.47 -1.58
CA SER A 72 -10.63 -8.99 -1.37
C SER A 72 -9.88 -8.15 -0.35
N MET A 73 -10.03 -6.82 -0.41
CA MET A 73 -9.41 -5.88 0.52
C MET A 73 -9.97 -6.02 1.93
N ASP A 74 -11.28 -6.16 2.07
CA ASP A 74 -11.95 -6.41 3.35
C ASP A 74 -11.37 -7.65 4.02
N GLY A 75 -11.20 -8.74 3.25
CA GLY A 75 -10.57 -9.95 3.74
C GLY A 75 -9.08 -9.83 4.08
N VAL A 76 -8.36 -8.81 3.58
CA VAL A 76 -6.98 -8.49 4.00
C VAL A 76 -7.00 -7.70 5.31
N MET A 77 -7.89 -6.69 5.40
CA MET A 77 -8.05 -5.90 6.62
C MET A 77 -8.51 -6.75 7.80
N ASP A 78 -9.46 -7.66 7.58
CA ASP A 78 -9.94 -8.60 8.58
C ASP A 78 -8.79 -9.42 9.18
N TYR A 79 -7.89 -9.94 8.34
CA TYR A 79 -6.72 -10.66 8.82
C TYR A 79 -5.81 -9.76 9.68
N VAL A 80 -5.49 -8.55 9.20
CA VAL A 80 -4.58 -7.63 9.91
C VAL A 80 -5.18 -7.15 11.24
N LEU A 81 -6.50 -6.98 11.31
CA LEU A 81 -7.19 -6.55 12.53
C LEU A 81 -7.19 -7.64 13.61
N HIS A 82 -7.33 -8.91 13.21
CA HIS A 82 -7.46 -10.03 14.14
C HIS A 82 -6.14 -10.74 14.44
N ASN A 83 -5.03 -10.34 13.80
CA ASN A 83 -3.74 -11.00 13.93
C ASN A 83 -2.59 -9.99 14.11
N THR A 84 -1.48 -10.45 14.69
CA THR A 84 -0.22 -9.69 14.75
C THR A 84 0.87 -10.44 13.98
N PRO A 85 0.94 -10.27 12.65
CA PRO A 85 1.86 -11.03 11.82
C PRO A 85 3.32 -10.61 12.09
N LEU A 86 4.08 -11.50 12.73
CA LEU A 86 5.47 -11.23 13.13
C LEU A 86 6.42 -10.99 11.95
N ASN A 87 6.14 -11.61 10.81
CA ASN A 87 6.99 -11.50 9.61
C ASN A 87 6.62 -10.29 8.74
N TRP A 88 5.54 -9.57 9.06
CA TRP A 88 5.07 -8.47 8.22
C TRP A 88 6.03 -7.29 8.29
N MET A 89 6.58 -6.93 7.13
CA MET A 89 7.46 -5.77 7.02
C MET A 89 6.63 -4.50 6.88
N VAL A 90 6.51 -3.77 7.98
CA VAL A 90 5.89 -2.44 8.03
C VAL A 90 6.95 -1.34 7.88
N GLY A 91 6.55 -0.19 7.34
CA GLY A 91 7.43 0.97 7.15
C GLY A 91 7.09 1.78 5.89
N PRO A 92 7.87 2.82 5.58
CA PRO A 92 9.15 3.19 6.18
C PRO A 92 9.00 3.88 7.56
N PHE A 93 9.94 3.62 8.47
CA PHE A 93 10.04 4.32 9.75
C PHE A 93 11.34 5.12 9.83
N ALA A 94 11.29 6.31 10.42
CA ALA A 94 12.45 7.15 10.69
C ALA A 94 12.61 7.34 12.21
N PRO A 95 13.84 7.36 12.74
CA PRO A 95 14.08 7.61 14.15
C PRO A 95 13.68 9.05 14.51
N GLN A 96 12.88 9.19 15.58
CA GLN A 96 12.47 10.52 16.09
C GLN A 96 13.43 11.07 17.14
N LEU A 97 14.24 10.20 17.75
CA LEU A 97 15.28 10.56 18.70
C LEU A 97 16.60 9.99 18.22
N THR A 98 17.57 10.87 17.99
CA THR A 98 18.96 10.51 17.71
C THR A 98 19.79 10.73 18.96
N GLU A 99 20.70 9.80 19.26
CA GLU A 99 21.62 9.96 20.39
C GLU A 99 22.45 11.25 20.19
N ARG A 100 22.53 12.08 21.23
CA ARG A 100 23.41 13.24 21.24
C ARG A 100 24.85 12.75 21.39
N PRO A 101 25.82 13.26 20.62
CA PRO A 101 27.22 12.90 20.81
C PRO A 101 27.68 13.26 22.22
N GLN A 102 28.29 12.30 22.89
CA GLN A 102 28.80 12.40 24.26
C GLN A 102 30.14 13.15 24.24
N SER A 103 30.11 14.47 24.05
CA SER A 103 31.30 15.31 24.08
C SER A 103 30.91 16.71 24.52
N GLU A 104 30.81 16.93 25.85
CA GLU A 104 30.94 18.24 26.51
C GLU A 104 30.72 18.23 28.05
N GLU A 105 30.47 17.09 28.71
CA GLU A 105 30.35 17.05 30.20
C GLU A 105 31.65 16.69 30.94
N MET A 106 32.77 16.49 30.23
CA MET A 106 34.05 16.07 30.85
C MET A 106 35.08 17.19 30.98
N VAL A 107 34.66 18.46 30.94
CA VAL A 107 35.54 19.64 31.13
C VAL A 107 35.03 20.55 32.25
N GLU A 108 34.55 19.99 33.36
CA GLU A 108 34.29 20.79 34.58
C GLU A 108 34.50 19.97 35.88
N MET A 109 35.56 19.15 35.94
CA MET A 109 36.00 18.54 37.21
C MET A 109 37.50 18.68 37.50
N ASP A 110 38.24 19.51 36.75
CA ASP A 110 39.71 19.64 36.89
C ASP A 110 40.18 21.08 37.14
N GLN A 111 39.35 21.94 37.77
CA GLN A 111 39.73 23.32 38.12
C GLN A 111 39.48 23.68 39.60
N VAL A 112 39.51 22.69 40.51
CA VAL A 112 39.57 22.93 41.96
C VAL A 112 40.62 22.01 42.58
N GLN A 113 41.90 22.31 42.37
CA GLN A 113 42.98 22.26 43.38
C GLN A 113 44.34 22.50 42.68
N ASN A 114 44.88 23.72 42.75
CA ASN A 114 46.34 23.94 42.83
C ASN A 114 46.61 25.28 43.50
#